data_AF-A0A382EWX9-F1
#
_entry.id   AF-A0A382EWX9-F1
#
_cell.length_a   1.000
_cell.length_b   1.000
_cell.length_c   1.000
_cell.angle_alpha   90.00
_cell.angle_beta   90.00
_cell.angle_gamma   90.00
#
_symmetry.space_group_name_H-M   'P 1'
#
loop_
_entity.id
_entity.type
_entity.pdbx_description
1 polymer ?
#
loop_
_entity_poly.entity_id
_entity_poly.type
_entity_poly.pdbx_seq_one_letter_code
_entity_poly.pdbx_strand_id
1 'polypeptide(L)'
;MYTKISLIKRTVFYLLCFSFFLTSCNNSGLDYTIKTILNPNKISPLTAILNITSDIPCKATVKVLGDIPVEQSFDASSTSLIVPVLGLYPNKLNQVEITLDYEGGQKIDVIEIQTSEVPNFFPEIGINKLEKDKMEPGMHALDIHFANFGKFRSAPIIFDDNGNIRWYLDLSFHKGMVGPFQKIKNGNILVAGRHTIYEFDMMGKLFVMTKINNNYGIHHDVLELPNEDLLLAVGKRDAYIEKDG
;
A
#
# COMPACT_ATOMS: atom_id res chain seq x y z
N MET A 1 7.02 10.93 7.25
CA MET A 1 5.63 11.05 6.74
C MET A 1 4.76 10.22 7.68
N TYR A 2 3.85 10.86 8.42
CA TYR A 2 2.89 10.17 9.29
C TYR A 2 1.62 9.90 8.48
N THR A 3 1.18 8.65 8.35
CA THR A 3 -0.08 8.31 7.68
C THR A 3 -0.90 7.37 8.56
N LYS A 4 -2.13 7.76 8.90
CA LYS A 4 -3.11 6.90 9.58
C LYS A 4 -3.83 6.03 8.54
N ILE A 5 -3.87 4.72 8.76
CA ILE A 5 -4.58 3.76 7.89
C ILE A 5 -5.57 2.95 8.73
N SER A 6 -6.79 2.77 8.22
CA SER A 6 -7.88 2.01 8.84
C SER A 6 -7.66 0.50 8.71
N LEU A 7 -7.91 -0.26 9.78
CA LEU A 7 -7.70 -1.72 9.88
C LEU A 7 -9.05 -2.46 9.95
N ILE A 8 -9.16 -3.59 9.24
CA ILE A 8 -10.40 -4.40 9.14
C ILE A 8 -10.62 -5.19 10.44
N LYS A 9 -11.77 -4.99 11.09
CA LYS A 9 -12.19 -5.77 12.28
C LYS A 9 -12.89 -7.07 11.85
N ARG A 10 -12.45 -8.21 12.39
CA ARG A 10 -13.25 -9.45 12.44
C ARG A 10 -13.32 -9.95 13.88
N THR A 11 -14.53 -10.03 14.42
CA THR A 11 -14.82 -10.62 15.72
C THR A 11 -15.15 -12.10 15.52
N VAL A 12 -14.43 -13.00 16.20
CA VAL A 12 -14.82 -14.40 16.32
C VAL A 12 -14.80 -14.77 17.79
N PHE A 13 -15.92 -15.27 18.28
CA PHE A 13 -16.15 -15.67 19.67
C PHE A 13 -15.79 -17.15 19.80
N TYR A 14 -14.88 -17.50 20.72
CA TYR A 14 -14.64 -18.91 21.09
C TYR A 14 -14.68 -19.10 22.61
N LEU A 15 -15.31 -20.22 22.96
CA LEU A 15 -15.67 -20.72 24.28
C LEU A 15 -14.43 -21.16 25.08
N LEU A 16 -14.40 -20.83 26.38
CA LEU A 16 -13.35 -21.21 27.32
C LEU A 16 -13.18 -22.73 27.48
N CYS A 17 -11.93 -23.19 27.51
CA CYS A 17 -11.51 -24.38 28.25
C CYS A 17 -10.33 -24.02 29.15
N PHE A 18 -10.54 -24.17 30.45
CA PHE A 18 -9.59 -23.89 31.52
C PHE A 18 -8.54 -25.00 31.57
N SER A 19 -7.25 -24.65 31.57
CA SER A 19 -6.22 -25.53 32.12
C SER A 19 -5.17 -24.70 32.85
N PHE A 20 -5.05 -24.99 34.14
CA PHE A 20 -4.10 -24.39 35.07
C PHE A 20 -2.70 -24.94 34.80
N PHE A 21 -1.74 -24.07 34.50
CA PHE A 21 -0.33 -24.34 34.75
C PHE A 21 0.27 -23.12 35.45
N LEU A 22 0.57 -23.28 36.74
CA LEU A 22 1.37 -22.36 37.52
C LEU A 22 2.84 -22.61 37.18
N THR A 23 3.48 -21.65 36.51
CA THR A 23 4.93 -21.45 36.64
C THR A 23 5.22 -19.96 36.79
N SER A 24 5.89 -19.66 37.90
CA SER A 24 6.36 -18.35 38.32
C SER A 24 7.50 -17.88 37.43
N CYS A 25 7.35 -16.69 36.84
CA CYS A 25 8.41 -15.71 36.62
C CYS A 25 7.75 -14.34 36.41
N ASN A 26 7.89 -13.45 37.39
CA ASN A 26 7.59 -12.03 37.22
C ASN A 26 8.55 -11.44 36.18
N ASN A 27 8.17 -11.50 34.91
CA ASN A 27 8.58 -10.54 33.91
C ASN A 27 7.32 -9.74 33.58
N SER A 28 7.22 -8.53 34.13
CA SER A 28 6.16 -7.57 33.78
C SER A 28 6.43 -6.98 32.39
N GLY A 29 6.50 -7.84 31.38
CA GLY A 29 6.73 -7.48 29.98
C GLY A 29 5.70 -8.14 29.08
N LEU A 30 5.42 -7.51 27.95
CA LEU A 30 4.53 -8.02 26.92
C LEU A 30 5.12 -9.31 26.30
N ASP A 31 4.36 -10.40 26.28
CA ASP A 31 4.67 -11.57 25.47
C ASP A 31 3.95 -11.45 24.12
N TYR A 32 4.70 -11.67 23.04
CA TYR A 32 4.18 -11.46 21.68
C TYR A 32 4.94 -12.28 20.64
N THR A 33 4.28 -12.50 19.51
CA THR A 33 4.85 -13.12 18.32
C THR A 33 4.54 -12.27 17.09
N ILE A 34 5.48 -12.26 16.13
CA ILE A 34 5.33 -11.53 14.87
C ILE A 34 5.55 -12.49 13.71
N LYS A 35 4.55 -12.61 12.84
CA LYS A 35 4.67 -13.34 11.58
C LYS A 35 4.63 -12.38 10.39
N THR A 36 5.73 -12.32 9.67
CA THR A 36 5.88 -11.47 8.47
C THR A 36 5.41 -12.19 7.21
N ILE A 37 4.66 -11.47 6.36
CA ILE A 37 4.26 -11.89 5.02
C ILE A 37 4.67 -10.79 4.04
N LEU A 38 5.75 -11.00 3.31
CA LEU A 38 6.19 -10.11 2.25
C LEU A 38 5.27 -10.24 1.02
N ASN A 39 4.93 -9.11 0.39
CA ASN A 39 4.14 -9.03 -0.84
C ASN A 39 2.86 -9.90 -0.79
N PRO A 40 1.97 -9.68 0.19
CA PRO A 40 0.85 -10.57 0.48
C PRO A 40 -0.10 -10.79 -0.71
N ASN A 41 -0.29 -9.78 -1.56
CA ASN A 41 -1.14 -9.83 -2.74
C ASN A 41 -0.36 -10.07 -4.05
N LYS A 42 0.95 -10.33 -3.95
CA LYS A 42 1.86 -10.66 -5.06
C LYS A 42 2.10 -9.57 -6.10
N ILE A 43 1.41 -8.43 -6.01
CA ILE A 43 1.53 -7.32 -6.96
C ILE A 43 2.12 -6.04 -6.36
N SER A 44 2.45 -5.99 -5.06
CA SER A 44 3.16 -4.85 -4.46
C SER A 44 4.38 -5.31 -3.65
N PRO A 45 5.52 -5.60 -4.33
CA PRO A 45 6.64 -6.34 -3.74
C PRO A 45 7.45 -5.60 -2.67
N LEU A 46 7.31 -4.27 -2.56
CA LEU A 46 7.95 -3.45 -1.54
C LEU A 46 7.04 -3.17 -0.33
N THR A 47 6.17 -4.14 -0.03
CA THR A 47 5.22 -4.08 1.09
C THR A 47 5.19 -5.40 1.85
N ALA A 48 4.84 -5.36 3.12
CA ALA A 48 4.64 -6.55 3.94
C ALA A 48 3.46 -6.41 4.91
N ILE A 49 2.95 -7.53 5.40
CA ILE A 49 2.01 -7.59 6.54
C ILE A 49 2.70 -8.26 7.72
N LEU A 50 2.58 -7.66 8.89
CA LEU A 50 2.95 -8.28 10.17
C LEU A 50 1.68 -8.75 10.88
N ASN A 51 1.55 -10.05 11.10
CA ASN A 51 0.53 -10.58 11.99
C ASN A 51 1.14 -10.66 13.39
N ILE A 52 0.70 -9.77 14.28
CA ILE A 52 1.20 -9.66 15.64
C ILE A 52 0.15 -10.28 16.57
N THR A 53 0.59 -11.21 17.41
CA THR A 53 -0.25 -11.79 18.47
C THR A 53 0.41 -11.54 19.80
N SER A 54 -0.32 -11.03 20.79
CA SER A 54 0.17 -10.74 22.14
C SER A 54 -0.77 -11.27 23.23
N ASP A 55 -0.24 -11.42 24.44
CA ASP A 55 -0.98 -11.87 25.63
C ASP A 55 -1.94 -10.80 26.18
N ILE A 56 -1.58 -9.52 26.03
CA ILE A 56 -2.43 -8.37 26.36
C ILE A 56 -2.63 -7.43 25.16
N PRO A 57 -3.74 -6.66 25.09
CA PRO A 57 -3.98 -5.73 24.00
C PRO A 57 -2.86 -4.70 23.87
N CYS A 58 -2.34 -4.54 22.65
CA CYS A 58 -1.34 -3.54 22.33
C CYS A 58 -1.71 -2.76 21.07
N LYS A 59 -1.12 -1.57 20.94
CA LYS A 59 -1.16 -0.72 19.75
C LYS A 59 0.20 -0.78 19.07
N ALA A 60 0.22 -0.92 17.74
CA ALA A 60 1.46 -0.98 16.98
C ALA A 60 1.79 0.34 16.26
N THR A 61 3.08 0.67 16.24
CA THR A 61 3.71 1.60 15.30
C THR A 61 4.83 0.85 14.59
N VAL A 62 4.94 0.96 13.27
CA VAL A 62 6.07 0.41 12.51
C VAL A 62 6.85 1.53 11.83
N LYS A 63 8.17 1.35 11.80
CA LYS A 63 9.09 2.27 11.16
C LYS A 63 10.08 1.49 10.30
N VAL A 64 9.97 1.64 8.99
CA VAL A 64 10.98 1.13 8.06
C VAL A 64 12.20 2.03 8.16
N LEU A 65 13.31 1.49 8.66
CA LEU A 65 14.55 2.21 8.87
C LEU A 65 15.33 2.39 7.56
N GLY A 66 16.21 3.39 7.53
CA GLY A 66 17.06 3.75 6.40
C GLY A 66 17.24 5.26 6.31
N ASP A 67 17.89 5.72 5.24
CA ASP A 67 18.23 7.14 5.03
C ASP A 67 16.99 8.04 5.12
N ILE A 68 15.89 7.60 4.50
CA ILE A 68 14.58 8.23 4.62
C ILE A 68 13.61 7.21 5.25
N PRO A 69 13.36 7.31 6.57
CA PRO A 69 12.51 6.35 7.28
C PRO A 69 11.02 6.58 6.97
N VAL A 70 10.24 5.50 7.01
CA VAL A 70 8.78 5.53 6.82
C VAL A 70 8.10 4.99 8.06
N GLU A 71 7.38 5.86 8.76
CA GLU A 71 6.69 5.56 10.03
C GLU A 71 5.17 5.51 9.82
N GLN A 72 4.53 4.44 10.31
CA GLN A 72 3.11 4.19 10.19
C GLN A 72 2.57 3.80 11.57
N SER A 73 1.56 4.53 12.06
CA SER A 73 0.92 4.27 13.35
C SER A 73 -0.54 3.87 13.15
N PHE A 74 -1.00 2.91 13.94
CA PHE A 74 -2.35 2.34 13.82
C PHE A 74 -3.10 2.54 15.13
N ASP A 75 -4.30 3.11 15.11
CA ASP A 75 -5.03 3.43 16.35
C ASP A 75 -5.71 2.22 17.01
N ALA A 76 -5.75 1.07 16.34
CA ALA A 76 -6.37 -0.14 16.88
C ALA A 76 -5.50 -0.76 17.99
N SER A 77 -6.12 -1.03 19.14
CA SER A 77 -5.55 -1.85 20.21
C SER A 77 -6.24 -3.21 20.25
N SER A 78 -5.46 -4.30 20.23
CA SER A 78 -5.95 -5.68 20.17
C SER A 78 -4.83 -6.65 20.55
N THR A 79 -5.19 -7.86 20.97
CA THR A 79 -4.23 -8.98 21.13
C THR A 79 -3.86 -9.62 19.80
N SER A 80 -4.58 -9.30 18.72
CA SER A 80 -4.26 -9.72 17.35
C SER A 80 -4.33 -8.52 16.41
N LEU A 81 -3.20 -8.19 15.79
CA LEU A 81 -3.03 -7.06 14.88
C LEU A 81 -2.55 -7.55 13.51
N ILE A 82 -3.06 -6.92 12.45
CA ILE A 82 -2.60 -7.09 11.06
C ILE A 82 -2.01 -5.76 10.62
N VAL A 83 -0.70 -5.61 10.74
CA VAL A 83 -0.02 -4.33 10.56
C VAL A 83 0.60 -4.26 9.16
N PRO A 84 0.12 -3.40 8.25
CA PRO A 84 0.77 -3.18 6.97
C PRO A 84 2.10 -2.44 7.16
N VAL A 85 3.09 -2.80 6.34
CA VAL A 85 4.40 -2.16 6.27
C VAL A 85 4.58 -1.69 4.83
N LEU A 86 4.49 -0.37 4.63
CA LEU A 86 4.79 0.31 3.38
C LEU A 86 6.20 0.91 3.42
N GLY A 87 6.80 1.12 2.24
CA GLY A 87 8.04 1.89 2.11
C GLY A 87 9.31 1.07 2.22
N LEU A 88 9.28 -0.25 1.97
CA LEU A 88 10.50 -1.06 1.96
C LEU A 88 11.44 -0.60 0.82
N TYR A 89 12.74 -0.62 1.08
CA TYR A 89 13.76 -0.44 0.05
C TYR A 89 13.86 -1.71 -0.81
N PRO A 90 14.15 -1.58 -2.12
CA PRO A 90 14.40 -2.72 -3.00
C PRO A 90 15.80 -3.29 -2.77
N ASN A 91 15.98 -4.58 -3.09
CA ASN A 91 17.26 -5.29 -3.00
C ASN A 91 18.00 -5.10 -1.66
N LYS A 92 17.27 -5.12 -0.55
CA LYS A 92 17.85 -4.81 0.76
C LYS A 92 17.26 -5.71 1.84
N LEU A 93 18.09 -6.04 2.81
CA LEU A 93 17.64 -6.52 4.11
C LEU A 93 17.12 -5.33 4.90
N ASN A 94 15.82 -5.07 4.79
CA ASN A 94 15.18 -3.94 5.45
C ASN A 94 15.07 -4.20 6.94
N GLN A 95 15.49 -3.24 7.76
CA GLN A 95 15.20 -3.25 9.20
C GLN A 95 13.90 -2.51 9.46
N VAL A 96 12.94 -3.18 10.08
CA VAL A 96 11.64 -2.63 10.43
C VAL A 96 11.51 -2.64 11.95
N GLU A 97 11.56 -1.47 12.54
CA GLU A 97 11.31 -1.26 13.96
C GLU A 97 9.81 -1.34 14.22
N ILE A 98 9.41 -2.10 15.23
CA ILE A 98 8.04 -2.23 15.70
C ILE A 98 8.01 -1.76 17.15
N THR A 99 7.17 -0.77 17.41
CA THR A 99 6.85 -0.31 18.75
C THR A 99 5.45 -0.81 19.12
N LEU A 100 5.36 -1.56 20.22
CA LEU A 100 4.12 -2.06 20.80
C LEU A 100 3.84 -1.33 22.11
N ASP A 101 2.82 -0.47 22.10
CA ASP A 101 2.35 0.24 23.28
C ASP A 101 1.23 -0.57 23.95
N TYR A 102 1.36 -0.88 25.24
CA TYR A 102 0.42 -1.71 25.98
C TYR A 102 0.18 -1.17 27.40
N GLU A 103 -0.83 -1.70 28.08
CA GLU A 103 -1.08 -1.33 29.49
C GLU A 103 0.08 -1.83 30.36
N GLY A 104 0.90 -0.90 30.86
CA GLY A 104 2.09 -1.20 31.66
C GLY A 104 3.41 -0.83 31.00
N GLY A 105 3.42 -0.37 29.74
CA GLY A 105 4.62 0.20 29.13
C GLY A 105 4.67 0.09 27.61
N GLN A 106 5.90 0.05 27.10
CA GLN A 106 6.20 -0.03 25.69
C GLN A 106 7.26 -1.11 25.45
N LYS A 107 7.11 -1.85 24.36
CA LYS A 107 8.11 -2.80 23.87
C LYS A 107 8.54 -2.39 22.47
N ILE A 108 9.85 -2.38 22.23
CA ILE A 108 10.44 -2.10 20.92
C ILE A 108 11.16 -3.36 20.44
N ASP A 109 10.96 -3.69 19.18
CA ASP A 109 11.59 -4.81 18.48
C ASP A 109 12.01 -4.39 17.07
N VAL A 110 12.95 -5.12 16.46
CA VAL A 110 13.38 -4.89 15.08
C VAL A 110 13.39 -6.22 14.34
N ILE A 111 12.63 -6.28 13.25
CA ILE A 111 12.62 -7.43 12.36
C ILE A 111 13.35 -7.10 11.06
N GLU A 112 13.82 -8.14 10.39
CA GLU A 112 14.46 -8.03 9.08
C GLU A 112 13.55 -8.57 7.98
N ILE A 113 13.45 -7.82 6.87
CA ILE A 113 12.65 -8.19 5.70
C ILE A 113 13.51 -8.03 4.44
N GLN A 114 13.91 -9.16 3.85
CA GLN A 114 14.64 -9.17 2.58
C GLN A 114 13.67 -8.91 1.42
N THR A 115 13.97 -7.90 0.60
CA THR A 115 13.27 -7.63 -0.67
C THR A 115 14.12 -8.00 -1.87
N SER A 116 13.47 -8.27 -3.00
CA SER A 116 14.15 -8.45 -4.29
C SER A 116 14.44 -7.11 -4.96
N GLU A 117 15.27 -7.13 -6.01
CA GLU A 117 15.42 -6.01 -6.94
C GLU A 117 14.08 -5.62 -7.59
N VAL A 118 13.96 -4.33 -7.93
CA VAL A 118 12.88 -3.88 -8.83
C VAL A 118 13.09 -4.47 -10.23
N PRO A 119 12.04 -4.57 -11.06
CA PRO A 119 12.20 -5.08 -12.41
C PRO A 119 13.25 -4.28 -13.20
N ASN A 120 14.12 -4.96 -13.93
CA ASN A 120 15.24 -4.35 -14.67
C ASN A 120 14.84 -3.32 -15.75
N PHE A 121 13.57 -3.30 -16.14
CA PHE A 121 13.02 -2.33 -17.08
C PHE A 121 12.52 -1.05 -16.40
N PHE A 122 12.51 -1.00 -15.07
CA PHE A 122 12.22 0.24 -14.35
C PHE A 122 13.33 1.27 -14.60
N PRO A 123 12.99 2.57 -14.67
CA PRO A 123 13.98 3.60 -14.83
C PRO A 123 14.82 3.75 -13.56
N GLU A 124 16.08 4.17 -13.74
CA GLU A 124 16.84 4.79 -12.66
C GLU A 124 16.39 6.23 -12.47
N ILE A 125 16.18 6.66 -11.23
CA ILE A 125 15.67 8.00 -10.91
C ILE A 125 16.83 8.87 -10.43
N GLY A 126 17.28 9.77 -11.30
CA GLY A 126 18.29 10.78 -10.97
C GLY A 126 17.68 12.04 -10.36
N ILE A 127 18.22 12.50 -9.22
CA ILE A 127 17.76 13.71 -8.53
C ILE A 127 18.62 14.92 -8.96
N ASN A 128 18.09 15.73 -9.86
CA ASN A 128 18.79 16.91 -10.38
C ASN A 128 18.59 18.17 -9.52
N LYS A 129 17.44 18.27 -8.82
CA LYS A 129 17.07 19.42 -8.00
C LYS A 129 16.12 19.00 -6.89
N LEU A 130 16.36 19.49 -5.67
CA LEU A 130 15.54 19.21 -4.49
C LEU A 130 15.45 20.47 -3.61
N GLU A 131 14.29 21.13 -3.61
CA GLU A 131 14.02 22.35 -2.81
C GLU A 131 12.89 22.06 -1.81
N LYS A 132 13.19 21.31 -0.73
CA LYS A 132 12.18 20.75 0.19
C LYS A 132 11.19 21.78 0.75
N ASP A 133 11.66 22.98 1.06
CA ASP A 133 10.81 24.07 1.60
C ASP A 133 9.79 24.61 0.59
N LYS A 134 9.91 24.24 -0.70
CA LYS A 134 8.99 24.59 -1.78
C LYS A 134 8.28 23.38 -2.38
N MET A 135 8.41 22.20 -1.75
CA MET A 135 7.82 20.95 -2.22
C MET A 135 6.74 20.51 -1.24
N GLU A 136 5.71 19.84 -1.77
CA GLU A 136 4.77 19.11 -0.92
C GLU A 136 5.53 18.04 -0.11
N PRO A 137 5.19 17.83 1.17
CA PRO A 137 5.87 16.85 1.99
C PRO A 137 5.50 15.43 1.54
N GLY A 138 6.47 14.53 1.61
CA GLY A 138 6.25 13.10 1.38
C GLY A 138 7.18 12.54 0.31
N MET A 139 6.60 11.71 -0.55
CA MET A 139 7.30 11.02 -1.64
C MET A 139 6.61 11.32 -2.97
N HIS A 140 7.26 10.96 -4.06
CA HIS A 140 6.84 11.29 -5.41
C HIS A 140 6.16 10.10 -6.05
N ALA A 141 4.89 10.23 -6.44
CA ALA A 141 4.14 9.19 -7.14
C ALA A 141 4.18 9.44 -8.66
N LEU A 142 4.31 8.36 -9.44
CA LEU A 142 4.38 8.42 -10.89
C LEU A 142 3.73 7.20 -11.52
N ASP A 143 2.85 7.41 -12.49
CA ASP A 143 2.42 6.37 -13.41
C ASP A 143 3.53 6.11 -14.45
N ILE A 144 3.97 4.86 -14.56
CA ILE A 144 4.87 4.41 -15.63
C ILE A 144 4.20 3.31 -16.46
N HIS A 145 4.30 3.46 -17.79
CA HIS A 145 3.74 2.52 -18.75
C HIS A 145 4.79 2.12 -19.77
N PHE A 146 5.03 0.82 -19.89
CA PHE A 146 5.95 0.26 -20.87
C PHE A 146 5.15 -0.33 -22.02
N ALA A 147 5.21 0.32 -23.18
CA ALA A 147 4.52 -0.11 -24.39
C ALA A 147 5.37 -1.08 -25.20
N ASN A 148 4.76 -2.18 -25.66
CA ASN A 148 5.38 -3.10 -26.59
C ASN A 148 4.31 -3.73 -27.52
N PHE A 149 4.38 -3.42 -28.83
CA PHE A 149 3.44 -3.90 -29.85
C PHE A 149 1.95 -3.81 -29.45
N GLY A 150 1.52 -2.63 -28.98
CA GLY A 150 0.12 -2.38 -28.60
C GLY A 150 -0.32 -3.00 -27.27
N LYS A 151 0.59 -3.65 -26.53
CA LYS A 151 0.38 -4.06 -25.14
C LYS A 151 1.14 -3.12 -24.21
N PHE A 152 0.64 -3.00 -22.99
CA PHE A 152 1.30 -2.20 -21.96
C PHE A 152 1.54 -3.02 -20.71
N ARG A 153 2.66 -2.75 -20.05
CA ARG A 153 2.87 -3.06 -18.64
C ARG A 153 2.79 -1.75 -17.88
N SER A 154 1.71 -1.57 -17.13
CA SER A 154 1.52 -0.40 -16.26
C SER A 154 1.99 -0.77 -14.86
N ALA A 155 2.75 0.10 -14.22
CA ALA A 155 3.23 -0.15 -12.87
C ALA A 155 3.46 1.16 -12.12
N PRO A 156 2.43 1.82 -11.57
CA PRO A 156 2.66 3.05 -10.80
C PRO A 156 3.68 2.80 -9.69
N ILE A 157 4.55 3.79 -9.48
CA ILE A 157 5.64 3.76 -8.51
C ILE A 157 5.51 4.95 -7.54
N ILE A 158 6.08 4.80 -6.35
CA ILE A 158 6.39 5.90 -5.45
C ILE A 158 7.88 5.84 -5.13
N PHE A 159 8.57 6.97 -5.22
CA PHE A 159 10.01 7.08 -4.92
C PHE A 159 10.30 8.22 -3.93
N ASP A 160 11.37 8.07 -3.17
CA ASP A 160 11.79 9.06 -2.17
C ASP A 160 12.69 10.16 -2.75
N ASP A 161 13.04 11.14 -1.93
CA ASP A 161 13.89 12.28 -2.32
C ASP A 161 15.32 11.89 -2.73
N ASN A 162 15.73 10.63 -2.52
CA ASN A 162 17.00 10.09 -2.98
C ASN A 162 16.85 9.29 -4.28
N GLY A 163 15.65 9.23 -4.86
CA GLY A 163 15.36 8.47 -6.08
C GLY A 163 15.14 6.97 -5.86
N ASN A 164 15.11 6.49 -4.61
CA ASN A 164 14.84 5.09 -4.36
C ASN A 164 13.35 4.81 -4.54
N ILE A 165 12.99 3.79 -5.31
CA ILE A 165 11.60 3.32 -5.41
C ILE A 165 11.22 2.65 -4.10
N ARG A 166 10.19 3.18 -3.41
CA ARG A 166 9.74 2.73 -2.07
C ARG A 166 8.41 2.00 -2.10
N TRP A 167 7.75 2.00 -3.25
CA TRP A 167 6.51 1.26 -3.49
C TRP A 167 6.28 1.14 -5.00
N TYR A 168 5.65 0.05 -5.43
CA TYR A 168 5.08 -0.05 -6.77
C TYR A 168 3.93 -1.05 -6.80
N LEU A 169 3.08 -0.97 -7.82
CA LEU A 169 1.98 -1.89 -8.06
C LEU A 169 2.07 -2.49 -9.46
N ASP A 170 2.30 -3.79 -9.56
CA ASP A 170 2.37 -4.50 -10.85
C ASP A 170 0.97 -4.76 -11.42
N LEU A 171 0.58 -3.95 -12.41
CA LEU A 171 -0.68 -4.08 -13.15
C LEU A 171 -0.50 -4.78 -14.50
N SER A 172 0.62 -5.49 -14.71
CA SER A 172 0.93 -6.16 -15.98
C SER A 172 -0.12 -7.21 -16.39
N PHE A 173 -0.89 -7.74 -15.43
CA PHE A 173 -1.99 -8.65 -15.69
C PHE A 173 -3.06 -8.04 -16.61
N HIS A 174 -3.23 -6.70 -16.60
CA HIS A 174 -4.24 -6.02 -17.43
C HIS A 174 -3.88 -6.01 -18.92
N LYS A 175 -2.57 -6.07 -19.27
CA LYS A 175 -2.04 -6.05 -20.65
C LYS A 175 -2.37 -4.80 -21.49
N GLY A 176 -2.93 -3.77 -20.86
CA GLY A 176 -3.24 -2.46 -21.44
C GLY A 176 -2.78 -1.33 -20.52
N MET A 177 -2.86 -0.10 -21.00
CA MET A 177 -2.54 1.07 -20.17
C MET A 177 -3.59 1.17 -19.06
N VAL A 178 -3.13 1.30 -17.82
CA VAL A 178 -4.00 1.47 -16.65
C VAL A 178 -3.53 2.69 -15.88
N GLY A 179 -4.38 3.70 -15.79
CA GLY A 179 -4.12 4.96 -15.11
C GLY A 179 -5.39 5.83 -15.12
N PRO A 180 -5.40 6.95 -14.40
CA PRO A 180 -4.33 7.42 -13.53
C PRO A 180 -4.25 6.61 -12.22
N PHE A 181 -3.09 6.61 -11.56
CA PHE A 181 -2.94 6.26 -10.15
C PHE A 181 -3.51 7.38 -9.29
N GLN A 182 -4.65 7.13 -8.66
CA GLN A 182 -5.31 8.11 -7.81
C GLN A 182 -5.60 7.53 -6.43
N LYS A 183 -5.09 8.18 -5.38
CA LYS A 183 -5.50 7.87 -4.00
C LYS A 183 -6.85 8.53 -3.71
N ILE A 184 -7.84 7.73 -3.35
CA ILE A 184 -9.20 8.19 -3.01
C ILE A 184 -9.39 8.38 -1.50
N LYS A 185 -10.49 9.01 -1.10
CA LYS A 185 -10.75 9.45 0.28
C LYS A 185 -10.64 8.35 1.32
N ASN A 186 -11.06 7.13 0.99
CA ASN A 186 -10.98 5.98 1.90
C ASN A 186 -9.54 5.44 2.09
N GLY A 187 -8.56 6.00 1.36
CA GLY A 187 -7.15 5.64 1.40
C GLY A 187 -6.73 4.57 0.38
N ASN A 188 -7.69 3.99 -0.36
CA ASN A 188 -7.43 3.09 -1.47
C ASN A 188 -6.94 3.85 -2.71
N ILE A 189 -6.54 3.10 -3.71
CA ILE A 189 -6.03 3.53 -5.00
C ILE A 189 -7.04 3.13 -6.07
N LEU A 190 -7.46 4.09 -6.88
CA LEU A 190 -8.13 3.85 -8.14
C LEU A 190 -7.12 3.84 -9.28
N VAL A 191 -7.30 2.89 -10.20
CA VAL A 191 -6.63 2.84 -11.50
C VAL A 191 -7.63 2.38 -12.56
N ALA A 192 -7.59 2.98 -13.75
CA ALA A 192 -8.56 2.70 -14.81
C ALA A 192 -7.90 2.22 -16.10
N GLY A 193 -8.40 1.10 -16.63
CA GLY A 193 -8.21 0.73 -18.02
C GLY A 193 -9.38 1.23 -18.88
N ARG A 194 -9.36 0.92 -20.18
CA ARG A 194 -10.35 1.43 -21.13
C ARG A 194 -11.82 1.13 -20.77
N HIS A 195 -12.09 -0.03 -20.16
CA HIS A 195 -13.46 -0.46 -19.81
C HIS A 195 -13.57 -0.98 -18.37
N THR A 196 -12.56 -0.75 -17.54
CA THR A 196 -12.50 -1.34 -16.21
C THR A 196 -11.82 -0.38 -15.25
N ILE A 197 -12.42 -0.18 -14.08
CA ILE A 197 -11.82 0.56 -12.98
C ILE A 197 -11.53 -0.46 -11.88
N TYR A 198 -10.33 -0.39 -11.32
CA TYR A 198 -9.91 -1.21 -10.19
C TYR A 198 -9.70 -0.32 -8.97
N GLU A 199 -10.13 -0.81 -7.81
CA GLU A 199 -9.84 -0.22 -6.52
C GLU A 199 -8.97 -1.17 -5.70
N PHE A 200 -7.75 -0.74 -5.33
CA PHE A 200 -6.79 -1.50 -4.54
C PHE A 200 -6.46 -0.78 -3.23
N ASP A 201 -6.09 -1.49 -2.16
CA ASP A 201 -5.27 -0.83 -1.13
C ASP A 201 -3.81 -0.68 -1.58
N MET A 202 -3.03 0.04 -0.78
CA MET A 202 -1.57 0.17 -0.93
C MET A 202 -0.82 -1.18 -0.81
N MET A 203 -1.46 -2.27 -0.36
CA MET A 203 -0.87 -3.61 -0.30
C MET A 203 -1.12 -4.41 -1.59
N GLY A 204 -1.82 -3.83 -2.56
CA GLY A 204 -2.22 -4.47 -3.81
C GLY A 204 -3.42 -5.41 -3.67
N LYS A 205 -4.21 -5.31 -2.59
CA LYS A 205 -5.44 -6.08 -2.45
C LYS A 205 -6.54 -5.43 -3.27
N LEU A 206 -7.09 -6.17 -4.23
CA LEU A 206 -8.25 -5.73 -5.01
C LEU A 206 -9.52 -5.75 -4.14
N PHE A 207 -10.20 -4.61 -4.01
CA PHE A 207 -11.52 -4.51 -3.36
C PHE A 207 -12.65 -4.58 -4.38
N VAL A 208 -12.57 -3.75 -5.42
CA VAL A 208 -13.65 -3.56 -6.38
C VAL A 208 -13.10 -3.57 -7.80
N MET A 209 -13.83 -4.24 -8.69
CA MET A 209 -13.63 -4.16 -10.13
C MET A 209 -14.94 -3.72 -10.78
N THR A 210 -14.96 -2.50 -11.32
CA THR A 210 -16.13 -1.94 -11.98
C THR A 210 -15.94 -2.00 -13.49
N LYS A 211 -16.91 -2.54 -14.21
CA LYS A 211 -16.96 -2.49 -15.69
C LYS A 211 -17.90 -1.39 -16.12
N ILE A 212 -17.49 -0.64 -17.14
CA ILE A 212 -18.38 0.34 -17.79
C ILE A 212 -19.01 -0.25 -19.05
N ASN A 213 -20.07 0.39 -19.53
CA ASN A 213 -20.72 0.00 -20.77
C ASN A 213 -19.73 0.09 -21.95
N ASN A 214 -19.64 -0.98 -22.75
CA ASN A 214 -18.75 -1.08 -23.92
C ASN A 214 -19.01 -0.05 -25.03
N ASN A 215 -20.09 0.72 -24.96
CA ASN A 215 -20.34 1.87 -25.83
C ASN A 215 -19.45 3.08 -25.47
N TYR A 216 -18.82 3.08 -24.30
CA TYR A 216 -17.90 4.10 -23.84
C TYR A 216 -16.52 3.50 -23.59
N GLY A 217 -15.47 4.29 -23.79
CA GLY A 217 -14.11 3.93 -23.39
C GLY A 217 -13.51 5.06 -22.57
N ILE A 218 -12.99 4.73 -21.39
CA ILE A 218 -12.27 5.68 -20.52
C ILE A 218 -11.02 6.14 -21.28
N HIS A 219 -10.84 7.46 -21.35
CA HIS A 219 -9.79 8.11 -22.09
C HIS A 219 -9.16 9.21 -21.21
N HIS A 220 -8.11 8.80 -20.49
CA HIS A 220 -7.20 9.57 -19.63
C HIS A 220 -7.54 9.72 -18.15
N ASP A 221 -8.80 9.92 -17.75
CA ASP A 221 -9.06 10.36 -16.37
C ASP A 221 -10.30 9.71 -15.72
N VAL A 222 -10.16 9.48 -14.42
CA VAL A 222 -11.21 9.07 -13.49
C VAL A 222 -10.97 9.85 -12.20
N LEU A 223 -12.02 10.51 -11.70
CA LEU A 223 -11.95 11.36 -10.52
C LEU A 223 -13.05 10.99 -9.52
N GLU A 224 -12.68 10.76 -8.27
CA GLU A 224 -13.65 10.68 -7.18
C GLU A 224 -14.19 12.07 -6.79
N LEU A 225 -15.52 12.20 -6.77
CA LEU A 225 -16.21 13.43 -6.44
C LEU A 225 -16.44 13.60 -4.92
N PRO A 226 -16.82 14.80 -4.44
CA PRO A 226 -17.16 15.04 -3.04
C PRO A 226 -18.24 14.10 -2.48
N ASN A 227 -19.15 13.60 -3.31
CA ASN A 227 -20.20 12.65 -2.94
C ASN A 227 -19.82 11.17 -3.17
N GLU A 228 -18.54 10.87 -3.43
CA GLU A 228 -17.99 9.51 -3.67
C GLU A 228 -18.40 8.87 -5.01
N ASP A 229 -19.16 9.58 -5.85
CA ASP A 229 -19.36 9.17 -7.24
C ASP A 229 -18.04 9.31 -8.03
N LEU A 230 -17.91 8.51 -9.09
CA LEU A 230 -16.80 8.63 -10.03
C LEU A 230 -17.22 9.46 -11.25
N LEU A 231 -16.44 10.48 -11.57
CA LEU A 231 -16.49 11.20 -12.84
C LEU A 231 -15.48 10.58 -13.80
N LEU A 232 -15.94 10.15 -14.99
CA LEU A 232 -15.10 9.47 -15.97
C LEU A 232 -15.00 10.31 -17.25
N ALA A 233 -13.79 10.57 -17.71
CA ALA A 233 -13.56 11.08 -19.05
C ALA A 233 -13.69 9.93 -20.06
N VAL A 234 -14.71 9.97 -20.92
CA VAL A 234 -14.99 8.87 -21.87
C VAL A 234 -15.15 9.35 -23.31
N GLY A 235 -14.67 8.53 -24.24
CA GLY A 235 -15.09 8.58 -25.64
C GLY A 235 -16.30 7.66 -25.85
N LYS A 236 -17.29 8.11 -26.62
CA LYS A 236 -18.42 7.27 -27.05
C LYS A 236 -18.09 6.63 -28.40
N ARG A 237 -18.41 5.36 -28.57
CA ARG A 237 -18.25 4.66 -29.86
C ARG A 237 -19.05 5.39 -30.94
N ASP A 238 -18.45 5.51 -32.12
CA ASP A 238 -19.01 6.15 -33.31
C ASP A 238 -19.39 7.63 -33.13
N ALA A 239 -18.88 8.29 -32.08
CA ALA A 239 -19.01 9.74 -31.95
C ALA A 239 -17.99 10.44 -32.87
N TYR A 240 -18.45 11.47 -33.56
CA TYR A 240 -17.65 12.33 -34.42
C TYR A 240 -17.98 13.79 -34.14
N ILE A 241 -17.05 14.67 -34.49
CA ILE A 241 -17.27 16.11 -34.51
C ILE A 241 -17.58 16.49 -35.96
N GLU A 242 -18.71 17.12 -36.21
CA GLU A 242 -18.98 17.76 -37.50
C GLU A 242 -18.18 19.07 -37.55
N LYS A 243 -17.28 19.18 -38.52
CA LYS A 243 -16.34 20.32 -38.62
C LYS A 243 -17.01 21.60 -39.11
N ASP A 244 -18.14 21.48 -39.81
CA ASP A 244 -18.81 22.57 -40.53
C ASP A 244 -20.31 22.70 -40.18
N GLY A 245 -20.71 22.24 -38.98
CA GLY A 245 -22.09 22.32 -38.48
C GLY A 245 -22.48 23.70 -37.96
#